data_AF-A0A816XKR5-F1
#
_entry.id   AF-A0A816XKR5-F1
#
_cell.length_a   1.000
_cell.length_b   1.000
_cell.length_c   1.000
_cell.angle_alpha   90.00
_cell.angle_beta   90.00
_cell.angle_gamma   90.00
#
_symmetry.space_group_name_H-M   'P 1'
#
loop_
_entity.id
_entity.type
_entity.pdbx_description
1 polymer ?
#
loop_
_entity_poly.entity_id
_entity_poly.type
_entity_poly.pdbx_seq_one_letter_code
_entity_poly.pdbx_strand_id
1 'polypeptide(L)'
;MSSQAHAIYSSTLRLSLQGHEFQPQYGVQLIFNETARSRLLCSAACSQNPSCRIFDYDSSSHRCRLFEADLTNGAIIVTASQTSIVGSMILSAPLYASMYNQSCSACLENRYQTCSSTTNTCQCPRNSYWNGSMCPLQLFANATCSQIDACRSDLNLSCIINSYGEFTQCSIGINLFTIFVYENLNTDKIFHILIKLK
;
A
#
# COMPACT_ATOMS: atom_id res chain seq x y z
N MET A 1 -21.88 24.36 -21.08
CA MET A 1 -21.73 23.44 -19.93
C MET A 1 -21.20 22.12 -20.48
N SER A 2 -19.87 21.96 -20.49
CA SER A 2 -19.18 20.84 -21.11
C SER A 2 -19.26 19.59 -20.23
N SER A 3 -19.95 18.57 -20.71
CA SER A 3 -19.85 17.19 -20.21
C SER A 3 -18.45 16.67 -20.51
N GLN A 4 -17.54 16.79 -19.55
CA GLN A 4 -16.23 16.14 -19.63
C GLN A 4 -16.38 14.68 -19.23
N ALA A 5 -15.88 13.81 -20.09
CA ALA A 5 -15.93 12.36 -19.96
C ALA A 5 -15.35 11.91 -18.61
N HIS A 6 -16.19 11.25 -17.81
CA HIS A 6 -15.76 10.55 -16.60
C HIS A 6 -14.79 9.44 -17.02
N ALA A 7 -13.50 9.63 -16.80
CA ALA A 7 -12.50 8.63 -17.10
C ALA A 7 -12.65 7.48 -16.11
N ILE A 8 -12.97 6.32 -16.67
CA ILE A 8 -13.18 5.03 -16.02
C ILE A 8 -11.86 4.58 -15.38
N TYR A 9 -11.55 5.03 -14.16
CA TYR A 9 -10.55 4.38 -13.31
C TYR A 9 -11.16 3.15 -12.64
N SER A 10 -11.70 2.23 -13.47
CA SER A 10 -12.36 1.01 -13.01
C SER A 10 -11.31 0.04 -12.47
N SER A 11 -11.33 -0.18 -11.16
CA SER A 11 -10.73 -1.37 -10.56
C SER A 11 -11.52 -2.60 -11.00
N THR A 12 -10.85 -3.62 -11.49
CA THR A 12 -11.51 -4.92 -11.72
C THR A 12 -11.71 -5.59 -10.37
N LEU A 13 -12.95 -5.97 -10.07
CA LEU A 13 -13.28 -6.77 -8.89
C LEU A 13 -13.25 -8.25 -9.24
N ARG A 14 -12.42 -9.02 -8.55
CA ARG A 14 -12.43 -10.48 -8.61
C ARG A 14 -13.07 -11.04 -7.35
N LEU A 15 -14.03 -11.95 -7.50
CA LEU A 15 -14.68 -12.64 -6.38
C LEU A 15 -14.17 -14.07 -6.26
N SER A 16 -14.03 -14.56 -5.02
CA SER A 16 -13.84 -15.99 -4.73
C SER A 16 -15.15 -16.77 -4.88
N LEU A 17 -15.04 -18.10 -4.76
CA LEU A 17 -16.19 -18.93 -4.47
C LEU A 17 -16.74 -18.62 -3.06
N GLN A 18 -17.99 -19.02 -2.83
CA GLN A 18 -18.57 -19.04 -1.49
C GLN A 18 -17.80 -20.01 -0.57
N GLY A 19 -17.94 -19.84 0.74
CA GLY A 19 -17.22 -20.65 1.72
C GLY A 19 -15.79 -20.19 2.00
N HIS A 20 -15.44 -18.96 1.61
CA HIS A 20 -14.07 -18.45 1.76
C HIS A 20 -14.01 -17.14 2.52
N GLU A 21 -12.93 -16.95 3.29
CA GLU A 21 -12.61 -15.69 3.94
C GLU A 21 -11.15 -15.30 3.71
N PHE A 22 -10.86 -14.01 3.91
CA PHE A 22 -9.49 -13.53 3.81
C PHE A 22 -8.82 -13.61 5.18
N GLN A 23 -7.66 -14.26 5.22
CA GLN A 23 -6.79 -14.31 6.38
C GLN A 23 -5.55 -13.46 6.10
N PRO A 24 -5.43 -12.27 6.70
CA PRO A 24 -4.21 -11.49 6.59
C PRO A 24 -3.04 -12.24 7.23
N GLN A 25 -1.84 -12.11 6.64
CA GLN A 25 -0.62 -12.68 7.21
C GLN A 25 -0.25 -11.96 8.52
N TYR A 26 -0.58 -10.66 8.62
CA TYR A 26 -0.28 -9.82 9.77
C TYR A 26 -1.57 -9.19 10.32
N GLY A 27 -1.77 -9.20 11.64
CA GLY A 27 -3.01 -8.72 12.26
C GLY A 27 -3.33 -7.22 12.07
N VAL A 28 -2.43 -6.44 11.47
CA VAL A 28 -2.52 -4.98 11.32
C VAL A 28 -3.17 -4.50 10.01
N GLN A 29 -3.74 -5.41 9.23
CA GLN A 29 -4.24 -5.12 7.88
C GLN A 29 -5.76 -4.90 7.81
N LEU A 30 -6.49 -5.09 8.92
CA LEU A 30 -7.92 -4.83 8.99
C LEU A 30 -8.18 -3.32 9.11
N ILE A 31 -8.81 -2.74 8.08
CA ILE A 31 -9.19 -1.33 8.06
C ILE A 31 -10.50 -1.11 8.80
N PHE A 32 -11.47 -1.99 8.54
CA PHE A 32 -12.86 -1.80 8.91
C PHE A 32 -13.54 -3.15 9.07
N ASN A 33 -14.39 -3.28 10.09
CA ASN A 33 -15.18 -4.46 10.37
C ASN A 33 -16.55 -4.04 10.89
N GLU A 34 -17.56 -4.09 10.03
CA GLU A 34 -18.92 -3.70 10.39
C GLU A 34 -19.95 -4.55 9.64
N THR A 35 -21.23 -4.31 9.91
CA THR A 35 -22.32 -4.92 9.16
C THR A 35 -22.60 -4.18 7.84
N ALA A 36 -22.71 -4.91 6.73
CA ALA A 36 -23.20 -4.40 5.46
C ALA A 36 -24.45 -5.18 5.03
N ARG A 37 -25.50 -4.50 4.55
CA ARG A 37 -26.75 -5.18 4.14
C ARG A 37 -26.60 -6.08 2.92
N SER A 38 -25.56 -5.86 2.13
CA SER A 38 -25.28 -6.66 0.94
C SER A 38 -23.80 -6.66 0.61
N ARG A 39 -23.38 -7.67 -0.15
CA ARG A 39 -22.06 -7.74 -0.79
C ARG A 39 -21.74 -6.48 -1.57
N LEU A 40 -22.73 -5.94 -2.29
CA LEU A 40 -22.53 -4.76 -3.13
C LEU A 40 -22.13 -3.55 -2.28
N LEU A 41 -22.81 -3.35 -1.15
CA LEU A 41 -22.46 -2.28 -0.21
C LEU A 41 -21.09 -2.50 0.43
N CYS A 42 -20.74 -3.74 0.78
CA CYS A 42 -19.39 -4.05 1.28
C CYS A 42 -18.31 -3.73 0.23
N SER A 43 -18.54 -4.12 -1.03
CA SER A 43 -17.63 -3.81 -2.14
C SER A 43 -17.53 -2.31 -2.43
N ALA A 44 -18.64 -1.58 -2.31
CA ALA A 44 -18.67 -0.12 -2.49
C ALA A 44 -17.88 0.57 -1.38
N ALA A 45 -18.02 0.14 -0.13
CA ALA A 45 -17.23 0.64 0.99
C ALA A 45 -15.72 0.41 0.75
N CYS A 46 -15.33 -0.76 0.26
CA CYS A 46 -13.95 -1.01 -0.15
C CYS A 46 -13.52 -0.10 -1.32
N SER A 47 -14.39 0.13 -2.30
CA SER A 47 -14.05 0.96 -3.45
C SER A 47 -13.88 2.44 -3.11
N GLN A 48 -14.56 2.91 -2.06
CA GLN A 48 -14.47 4.30 -1.58
C GLN A 48 -13.29 4.53 -0.65
N ASN A 49 -12.65 3.45 -0.15
CA ASN A 49 -11.49 3.55 0.72
C ASN A 49 -10.20 3.30 -0.09
N PRO A 50 -9.30 4.30 -0.23
CA PRO A 50 -8.11 4.14 -1.06
C PRO A 50 -7.10 3.10 -0.59
N SER A 51 -7.13 2.75 0.70
CA SER A 51 -6.28 1.69 1.27
C SER A 51 -6.89 0.29 1.06
N CYS A 52 -8.20 0.17 0.82
CA CYS A 52 -8.85 -1.13 0.71
C CYS A 52 -8.54 -1.82 -0.62
N ARG A 53 -7.99 -3.03 -0.53
CA ARG A 53 -7.64 -3.89 -1.67
C ARG A 53 -8.34 -5.23 -1.63
N ILE A 54 -8.68 -5.72 -0.45
CA ILE A 54 -9.45 -6.94 -0.25
C ILE A 54 -10.62 -6.63 0.68
N PHE A 55 -11.77 -7.23 0.42
CA PHE A 55 -12.84 -7.34 1.40
C PHE A 55 -13.29 -8.78 1.53
N ASP A 56 -13.86 -9.14 2.66
CA ASP A 56 -14.72 -10.32 2.74
C ASP A 56 -16.09 -9.95 3.29
N TYR A 57 -17.09 -10.68 2.80
CA TYR A 57 -18.48 -10.45 3.14
C TYR A 57 -19.15 -11.79 3.41
N ASP A 58 -19.82 -11.88 4.56
CA ASP A 58 -20.65 -13.01 4.92
C ASP A 58 -22.13 -12.64 4.85
N SER A 59 -22.90 -13.33 4.00
CA SER A 59 -24.31 -12.97 3.82
C SER A 59 -25.23 -13.42 4.95
N SER A 60 -24.82 -14.39 5.78
CA SER A 60 -25.64 -14.88 6.91
C SER A 60 -25.61 -13.92 8.10
N SER A 61 -24.43 -13.40 8.43
CA SER A 61 -24.17 -12.50 9.55
C SER A 61 -24.14 -11.02 9.14
N HIS A 62 -24.22 -10.74 7.83
CA HIS A 62 -24.01 -9.42 7.25
C HIS A 62 -22.62 -8.82 7.54
N ARG A 63 -21.66 -9.63 7.99
CA ARG A 63 -20.32 -9.17 8.34
C ARG A 63 -19.57 -8.72 7.09
N CYS A 64 -18.98 -7.53 7.13
CA CYS A 64 -18.14 -6.95 6.09
C CYS A 64 -16.79 -6.52 6.70
N ARG A 65 -15.71 -7.16 6.26
CA ARG A 65 -14.34 -6.76 6.63
C ARG A 65 -13.63 -6.17 5.43
N LEU A 66 -12.95 -5.05 5.62
CA LEU A 66 -12.12 -4.39 4.61
C LEU A 66 -10.65 -4.46 5.03
N PHE A 67 -9.79 -4.79 4.09
CA PHE A 67 -8.37 -5.03 4.35
C PHE A 67 -7.47 -4.19 3.45
N GLU A 68 -6.43 -3.64 4.09
CA GLU A 68 -5.24 -3.08 3.48
C GLU A 68 -4.23 -4.20 3.24
N ALA A 69 -4.63 -5.16 2.41
CA ALA A 69 -3.89 -6.37 2.12
C ALA A 69 -4.14 -6.82 0.69
N ASP A 70 -3.23 -7.62 0.16
CA ASP A 70 -3.38 -8.33 -1.10
C ASP A 70 -2.96 -9.81 -0.91
N LEU A 71 -2.91 -10.56 -2.00
CA LEU A 71 -2.55 -11.99 -1.95
C LEU A 71 -1.05 -12.24 -1.73
N THR A 72 -0.23 -11.19 -1.63
CA THR A 72 1.20 -11.32 -1.27
C THR A 72 1.41 -11.32 0.24
N ASN A 73 0.46 -10.77 1.00
CA ASN A 73 0.54 -10.60 2.46
C ASN A 73 -0.70 -11.14 3.19
N GLY A 74 -1.33 -12.15 2.60
CA GLY A 74 -2.45 -12.90 3.17
C GLY A 74 -2.92 -13.98 2.22
N ALA A 75 -3.91 -14.75 2.66
CA ALA A 75 -4.44 -15.87 1.91
C ALA A 75 -5.97 -15.90 1.93
N ILE A 76 -6.56 -16.44 0.87
CA ILE A 76 -7.97 -16.82 0.85
C ILE A 76 -8.05 -18.24 1.39
N ILE A 77 -8.73 -18.43 2.53
CA ILE A 77 -8.87 -19.71 3.20
C ILE A 77 -10.33 -20.17 3.16
N VAL A 78 -10.54 -21.48 3.27
CA VAL A 78 -11.87 -22.07 3.46
C VAL A 78 -12.32 -21.76 4.89
N THR A 79 -13.55 -21.31 5.04
CA THR A 79 -14.14 -20.97 6.35
C THR A 79 -15.33 -21.88 6.67
N ALA A 80 -15.73 -21.92 7.95
CA ALA A 80 -16.92 -22.65 8.39
C ALA A 80 -18.22 -22.05 7.82
N SER A 81 -18.22 -20.74 7.54
CA SER A 81 -19.37 -20.10 6.90
C SER A 81 -19.41 -20.41 5.41
N GLN A 82 -20.39 -21.21 4.98
CA GLN A 82 -20.65 -21.48 3.57
C GLN A 82 -21.17 -20.25 2.81
N THR A 83 -21.45 -19.13 3.49
CA THR A 83 -21.97 -17.90 2.89
C THR A 83 -20.95 -16.78 2.73
N SER A 84 -19.72 -16.99 3.20
CA SER A 84 -18.64 -16.00 3.06
C SER A 84 -18.05 -16.00 1.66
N ILE A 85 -17.66 -14.82 1.20
CA ILE A 85 -16.92 -14.61 -0.04
C ILE A 85 -15.82 -13.58 0.17
N VAL A 86 -14.79 -13.63 -0.66
CA VAL A 86 -13.71 -12.65 -0.73
C VAL A 86 -13.79 -11.89 -2.04
N GLY A 87 -13.66 -10.57 -1.99
CA GLY A 87 -13.45 -9.72 -3.15
C GLY A 87 -12.06 -9.11 -3.15
N SER A 88 -11.36 -9.15 -4.29
CA SER A 88 -10.04 -8.54 -4.48
C SER A 88 -10.09 -7.49 -5.57
N MET A 89 -9.56 -6.31 -5.27
CA MET A 89 -9.50 -5.15 -6.15
C MET A 89 -8.18 -5.19 -6.92
N ILE A 90 -8.26 -5.35 -8.24
CA ILE A 90 -7.08 -5.45 -9.10
C ILE A 90 -6.68 -4.07 -9.59
N LEU A 91 -5.41 -3.75 -9.35
CA LEU A 91 -4.74 -2.54 -9.83
C LEU A 91 -4.27 -2.73 -11.28
N SER A 92 -4.74 -1.88 -12.19
CA SER A 92 -4.18 -1.72 -13.54
C SER A 92 -3.14 -0.60 -13.62
N ALA A 93 -1.85 -0.96 -13.58
CA ALA A 93 -0.69 -0.04 -13.58
C ALA A 93 -0.77 1.16 -14.56
N PRO A 94 -1.14 0.97 -15.85
CA PRO A 94 -1.08 2.04 -16.85
C PRO A 94 -2.01 3.21 -16.56
N LEU A 95 -3.10 2.98 -15.81
CA LEU A 95 -4.05 4.02 -15.47
C LEU A 95 -3.58 4.89 -14.29
N TYR A 96 -2.66 4.40 -13.46
CA TYR A 96 -2.25 5.08 -12.24
C TYR A 96 -1.02 5.97 -12.42
N ALA A 97 -0.10 5.56 -13.31
CA ALA A 97 1.18 6.21 -13.40
C ALA A 97 1.11 7.68 -13.82
N SER A 98 0.15 8.02 -14.68
CA SER A 98 -0.04 9.39 -15.17
C SER A 98 -0.57 10.35 -14.11
N MET A 99 -1.19 9.85 -13.04
CA MET A 99 -1.81 10.67 -11.99
C MET A 99 -0.87 10.96 -10.81
N TYR A 100 0.19 10.17 -10.63
CA TYR A 100 1.11 10.35 -9.52
C TYR A 100 1.79 11.72 -9.58
N ASN A 101 1.87 12.41 -8.45
CA ASN A 101 2.42 13.75 -8.29
C ASN A 101 1.71 14.86 -9.11
N GLN A 102 0.52 14.58 -9.67
CA GLN A 102 -0.34 15.61 -10.26
C GLN A 102 -1.03 16.44 -9.17
N SER A 103 -1.69 17.54 -9.55
CA SER A 103 -2.50 18.33 -8.61
C SER A 103 -3.63 17.48 -8.02
N CYS A 104 -4.06 17.78 -6.78
CA CYS A 104 -5.10 17.01 -6.12
C CYS A 104 -6.42 16.89 -6.89
N SER A 105 -6.74 17.83 -7.77
CA SER A 105 -7.91 17.74 -8.67
C SER A 105 -7.85 16.54 -9.62
N ALA A 106 -6.65 16.03 -9.93
CA ALA A 106 -6.45 14.92 -10.87
C ALA A 106 -6.78 13.54 -10.26
N CYS A 107 -6.68 13.37 -8.94
CA CYS A 107 -6.93 12.10 -8.26
C CYS A 107 -8.23 12.05 -7.45
N LEU A 108 -9.14 13.01 -7.61
CA LEU A 108 -10.44 12.99 -6.92
C LEU A 108 -11.25 11.71 -7.23
N GLU A 109 -11.12 11.20 -8.46
CA GLU A 109 -11.78 9.97 -8.91
C GLU A 109 -10.84 8.75 -8.90
N ASN A 110 -9.57 8.92 -8.52
CA ASN A 110 -8.61 7.83 -8.47
C ASN A 110 -8.62 7.19 -7.09
N ARG A 111 -9.25 6.02 -6.98
CA ARG A 111 -9.31 5.27 -5.73
C ARG A 111 -7.96 4.79 -5.19
N TYR A 112 -6.86 4.92 -5.93
CA TYR A 112 -5.55 4.35 -5.53
C TYR A 112 -4.50 5.41 -5.21
N GLN A 113 -4.91 6.68 -5.23
CA GLN A 113 -4.10 7.81 -4.80
C GLN A 113 -4.93 8.67 -3.86
N THR A 114 -4.25 9.41 -3.02
CA THR A 114 -4.86 10.37 -2.10
C THR A 114 -4.20 11.72 -2.26
N CYS A 115 -4.98 12.78 -2.05
CA CYS A 115 -4.41 14.12 -2.01
C CYS A 115 -3.60 14.28 -0.72
N SER A 116 -2.29 14.49 -0.87
CA SER A 116 -1.43 14.86 0.25
C SER A 116 -1.66 16.34 0.58
N SER A 117 -2.11 16.64 1.79
CA SER A 117 -2.25 18.02 2.27
C SER A 117 -0.92 18.76 2.38
N THR A 118 0.19 18.02 2.55
CA THR A 118 1.53 18.60 2.68
C THR A 118 2.10 19.07 1.34
N THR A 119 1.92 18.27 0.29
CA THR A 119 2.49 18.57 -1.05
C THR A 119 1.46 19.14 -2.01
N ASN A 120 0.17 19.08 -1.67
CA ASN A 120 -0.97 19.39 -2.54
C ASN A 120 -0.94 18.61 -3.87
N THR A 121 -0.42 17.38 -3.81
CA THR A 121 -0.31 16.49 -4.96
C THR A 121 -0.89 15.11 -4.67
N CYS A 122 -1.23 14.39 -5.73
CA CYS A 122 -1.67 13.01 -5.67
C CYS A 122 -0.52 12.09 -5.27
N GLN A 123 -0.65 11.47 -4.10
CA GLN A 123 0.34 10.61 -3.49
C GLN A 123 -0.23 9.22 -3.25
N CYS A 124 0.66 8.27 -2.99
CA CYS A 124 0.25 6.94 -2.56
C CYS A 124 -0.52 7.03 -1.22
N PRO A 125 -1.58 6.23 -1.03
CA PRO A 125 -2.28 6.10 0.24
C PRO A 125 -1.34 5.70 1.38
N ARG A 126 -1.85 5.78 2.61
CA ARG A 126 -1.14 5.27 3.78
C ARG A 126 -0.70 3.81 3.56
N ASN A 127 0.43 3.42 4.15
CA ASN A 127 1.00 2.08 4.09
C ASN A 127 1.21 1.54 2.65
N SER A 128 1.41 2.44 1.70
CA SER A 128 1.79 2.15 0.32
C SER A 128 2.92 3.08 -0.11
N TYR A 129 3.66 2.71 -1.14
CA TYR A 129 4.82 3.45 -1.60
C TYR A 129 4.81 3.56 -3.12
N TRP A 130 5.49 4.55 -3.69
CA TRP A 130 5.55 4.72 -5.14
C TRP A 130 6.70 3.92 -5.74
N ASN A 131 6.41 2.90 -6.56
CA ASN A 131 7.46 2.05 -7.16
C ASN A 131 7.89 2.49 -8.57
N GLY A 132 7.51 3.70 -9.01
CA GLY A 132 7.74 4.17 -10.38
C GLY A 132 6.60 3.89 -11.36
N SER A 133 5.64 3.02 -11.00
CA SER A 133 4.49 2.68 -11.86
C SER A 133 3.15 2.71 -11.14
N MET A 134 3.10 2.23 -9.90
CA MET A 134 1.89 2.20 -9.09
C MET A 134 2.23 2.38 -7.60
N CYS A 135 1.19 2.36 -6.77
CA CYS A 135 1.32 2.35 -5.32
C CYS A 135 1.10 0.92 -4.77
N PRO A 136 2.08 0.01 -4.78
CA PRO A 136 1.97 -1.25 -4.03
C PRO A 136 1.88 -1.01 -2.52
N LEU A 137 1.39 -2.01 -1.79
CA LEU A 137 1.46 -1.99 -0.33
C LEU A 137 2.92 -2.00 0.14
N GLN A 138 3.18 -1.30 1.23
CA GLN A 138 4.46 -1.36 1.90
C GLN A 138 4.70 -2.77 2.46
N LEU A 139 5.98 -3.12 2.45
CA LEU A 139 6.50 -4.44 2.72
C LEU A 139 6.71 -4.67 4.22
N PHE A 140 6.48 -5.92 4.63
CA PHE A 140 6.67 -6.38 6.01
C PHE A 140 8.11 -6.86 6.26
N ALA A 141 8.41 -7.24 7.51
CA ALA A 141 9.75 -7.68 7.90
C ALA A 141 10.24 -8.85 7.02
N ASN A 142 11.54 -8.82 6.72
CA ASN A 142 12.29 -9.76 5.87
C ASN A 142 11.88 -9.78 4.39
N ALA A 143 10.92 -8.96 3.96
CA ALA A 143 10.61 -8.82 2.53
C ALA A 143 11.72 -8.03 1.81
N THR A 144 12.10 -8.47 0.61
CA THR A 144 13.09 -7.79 -0.22
C THR A 144 12.56 -6.43 -0.67
N CYS A 145 13.34 -5.37 -0.47
CA CYS A 145 12.96 -4.01 -0.82
C CYS A 145 13.98 -3.40 -1.80
N SER A 146 13.52 -2.49 -2.65
CA SER A 146 14.33 -1.82 -3.68
C SER A 146 14.44 -0.31 -3.49
N GLN A 147 13.83 0.23 -2.43
CA GLN A 147 13.79 1.65 -2.14
C GLN A 147 13.53 1.91 -0.65
N ILE A 148 13.90 3.11 -0.20
CA ILE A 148 13.93 3.48 1.22
C ILE A 148 12.55 3.47 1.89
N ASP A 149 11.51 3.84 1.15
CA ASP A 149 10.12 4.00 1.60
C ASP A 149 9.26 2.75 1.34
N ALA A 150 9.87 1.65 0.85
CA ALA A 150 9.14 0.42 0.54
C ALA A 150 8.59 -0.30 1.78
N CYS A 151 9.15 -0.08 2.96
CA CYS A 151 8.82 -0.84 4.17
C CYS A 151 7.76 -0.14 5.03
N ARG A 152 7.01 -0.94 5.82
CA ARG A 152 5.97 -0.47 6.74
C ARG A 152 6.55 0.38 7.88
N SER A 153 6.54 1.69 7.70
CA SER A 153 7.10 2.65 8.67
C SER A 153 6.27 2.73 9.96
N ASP A 154 4.98 2.42 9.89
CA ASP A 154 4.10 2.29 11.07
C ASP A 154 4.46 1.10 11.97
N LEU A 155 5.22 0.13 11.44
CA LEU A 155 5.81 -0.98 12.18
C LEU A 155 7.29 -0.75 12.52
N ASN A 156 7.77 0.49 12.36
CA ASN A 156 9.17 0.88 12.54
C ASN A 156 10.14 0.09 11.64
N LEU A 157 9.69 -0.32 10.44
CA LEU A 157 10.52 -1.00 9.46
C LEU A 157 11.12 -0.01 8.46
N SER A 158 12.37 -0.26 8.11
CA SER A 158 13.10 0.46 7.06
C SER A 158 13.83 -0.52 6.15
N CYS A 159 14.07 -0.13 4.90
CA CYS A 159 14.83 -0.96 3.98
C CYS A 159 16.32 -0.88 4.33
N ILE A 160 16.94 -2.01 4.70
CA ILE A 160 18.37 -2.06 5.01
C ILE A 160 19.18 -1.90 3.72
N ILE A 161 20.21 -1.07 3.80
CA ILE A 161 21.23 -0.91 2.77
C ILE A 161 22.46 -1.72 3.19
N ASN A 162 22.98 -2.58 2.30
CA ASN A 162 24.21 -3.33 2.55
C ASN A 162 25.47 -2.45 2.43
N SER A 163 26.65 -3.01 2.67
CA SER A 163 27.94 -2.29 2.54
C SER A 163 28.24 -1.80 1.12
N TYR A 164 27.51 -2.28 0.11
CA TYR A 164 27.65 -1.90 -1.29
C TYR A 164 26.67 -0.80 -1.70
N GLY A 165 25.83 -0.31 -0.78
CA GLY A 165 24.82 0.70 -1.10
C GLY A 165 23.54 0.12 -1.70
N GLU A 166 23.35 -1.21 -1.69
CA GLU A 166 22.18 -1.87 -2.26
C GLU A 166 21.10 -2.13 -1.21
N PHE A 167 19.85 -1.92 -1.61
CA PHE A 167 18.69 -2.27 -0.82
C PHE A 167 18.52 -3.78 -0.72
N THR A 168 18.28 -4.28 0.49
CA THR A 168 18.22 -5.72 0.77
C THR A 168 16.85 -6.16 1.24
N GLN A 169 16.49 -5.85 2.49
CA GLN A 169 15.25 -6.29 3.10
C GLN A 169 14.71 -5.31 4.13
N CYS A 170 13.41 -5.38 4.38
CA CYS A 170 12.77 -4.64 5.45
C CYS A 170 13.13 -5.24 6.80
N SER A 171 13.68 -4.42 7.69
CA SER A 171 13.96 -4.81 9.07
C SER A 171 13.65 -3.65 10.00
N ILE A 172 13.62 -3.92 11.30
CA ILE A 172 13.46 -2.88 12.32
C ILE A 172 14.58 -1.86 12.09
N GLY A 173 14.18 -0.63 11.85
CA GLY A 173 15.08 0.50 11.77
C GLY A 173 15.72 0.71 13.14
N ILE A 174 16.79 -0.03 13.42
CA ILE A 174 17.88 0.56 14.20
C ILE A 174 18.31 1.76 13.37
N ASN A 175 18.29 2.97 13.96
CA ASN A 175 18.80 4.20 13.35
C ASN A 175 20.23 3.93 12.85
N LEU A 176 20.34 3.41 11.63
CA LEU A 176 21.58 3.02 11.01
C LEU A 176 22.14 4.32 10.48
N PHE A 177 22.98 4.93 11.31
CA PHE A 177 23.82 6.07 11.00
C PHE A 177 24.40 5.85 9.59
N THR A 178 23.91 6.59 8.61
CA THR A 178 24.54 6.60 7.29
C THR A 178 25.81 7.44 7.43
N ILE A 179 26.94 6.79 7.65
CA ILE A 179 28.24 7.43 7.64
C ILE A 179 28.60 7.67 6.17
N PHE A 180 28.41 8.89 5.68
CA PHE A 180 28.99 9.30 4.42
C PHE A 180 30.47 9.59 4.64
N VAL A 181 31.35 8.69 4.18
CA VAL A 181 32.78 8.96 4.11
C VAL A 181 33.06 9.58 2.73
N TYR A 182 33.37 10.88 2.71
CA TYR A 182 33.86 11.53 1.49
C TYR A 182 35.39 11.50 1.49
N GLU A 183 35.99 10.93 0.44
CA GLU A 183 37.41 11.05 0.18
C GLU A 183 37.66 12.34 -0.61
N ASN A 184 38.33 13.32 0.01
CA ASN A 184 38.74 14.52 -0.69
C ASN A 184 40.06 14.23 -1.42
N LEU A 185 40.05 14.19 -2.75
CA LEU A 185 41.20 13.84 -3.59
C LEU A 185 42.31 14.90 -3.63
N ASN A 186 42.23 15.94 -2.80
CA ASN A 186 43.24 16.99 -2.76
C ASN A 186 43.42 17.48 -1.32
N THR A 187 44.65 17.32 -0.82
CA THR A 187 45.20 17.80 0.47
C THR A 187 44.86 16.98 1.71
N ASP A 188 45.84 16.94 2.62
CA ASP A 188 46.01 16.08 3.81
C ASP A 188 44.76 15.49 4.45
N LYS A 189 44.84 14.17 4.69
CA LYS A 189 43.77 13.26 5.15
C LYS A 189 43.04 13.76 6.41
N ILE A 190 41.99 14.55 6.23
CA ILE A 190 40.99 14.84 7.25
C ILE A 190 39.66 14.25 6.77
N PHE A 191 39.19 13.22 7.48
CA PHE A 191 37.88 12.63 7.23
C PHE A 191 36.81 13.46 7.94
N HIS A 192 35.93 14.10 7.18
CA HIS A 192 34.75 14.76 7.75
C HIS A 192 33.60 13.77 7.84
N ILE A 193 33.23 13.40 9.07
CA ILE A 193 32.03 12.59 9.35
C ILE A 193 30.85 13.53 9.49
N LEU A 194 29.96 13.55 8.49
CA LEU A 194 28.70 14.29 8.55
C LEU A 194 27.61 13.37 9.11
N ILE A 195 27.28 13.54 10.39
CA ILE A 195 26.18 12.84 11.04
C ILE A 195 24.90 13.64 10.79
N LYS A 196 24.00 13.14 9.94
CA LYS A 196 22.67 13.73 9.77
C LYS A 196 21.70 13.06 10.73
N LEU A 197 21.43 13.73 11.85
CA LEU A 197 20.35 13.37 12.78
C LEU A 197 19.01 13.74 12.13
N LYS A 198 18.06 12.80 12.12
CA LYS A 198 16.67 13.07 11.73
C LYS A 198 15.76 12.96 12.94
#